data_AF-A0AAI8IDK0-F1
#
_entry.id   AF-A0AAI8IDK0-F1
#
_cell.length_a   1.000
_cell.length_b   1.000
_cell.length_c   1.000
_cell.angle_alpha   90.00
_cell.angle_beta   90.00
_cell.angle_gamma   90.00
#
_symmetry.space_group_name_H-M   'P 1'
#
loop_
_entity.id
_entity.type
_entity.pdbx_description
1 polymer ?
#
loop_
_entity_poly.entity_id
_entity_poly.type
_entity_poly.pdbx_seq_one_letter_code
_entity_poly.pdbx_strand_id
1 'polypeptide(L)'
;MGKWLAWQRRRAHQGRLSPARAKALAMIDPWWNPAWPLQWQRDYHRLRTAATGADGVPPTNLPRSLYRWIRVQQETWEHLHPGQQGLLTALGITPHTPVGERPALATRPYPVSPGLAHARTYAARHGHLTSDKHTRQDGFPLGTWLGQQRRNARAGTLSATTSAALASLDPWWNPPWPYTWHRTWQQYRTAINGSTPLPDALHHWIAQQRARWHTLHPHQQHLLTHSADSTDHSTRSGTP
;
A
#
# COMPACT_ATOMS: atom_id res chain seq x y z
N MET A 1 11.39 6.51 28.79
CA MET A 1 12.00 7.83 28.58
C MET A 1 11.22 8.76 27.63
N GLY A 2 10.67 8.30 26.50
CA GLY A 2 10.06 9.19 25.48
C GLY A 2 8.83 10.03 25.89
N LYS A 3 8.01 9.56 26.83
CA LYS A 3 6.83 10.32 27.32
C LYS A 3 7.21 11.60 28.10
N TRP A 4 8.35 11.58 28.79
CA TRP A 4 8.83 12.71 29.59
C TRP A 4 9.38 13.85 28.71
N LEU A 5 10.14 13.52 27.66
CA LEU A 5 10.62 14.51 26.68
C LEU A 5 9.46 15.13 25.88
N ALA A 6 8.45 14.35 25.50
CA ALA A 6 7.25 14.86 24.83
C ALA A 6 6.48 15.85 25.72
N TRP A 7 6.39 15.56 27.02
CA TRP A 7 5.77 16.46 27.99
C TRP A 7 6.55 17.76 28.18
N GLN A 8 7.89 17.70 28.21
CA GLN A 8 8.74 18.89 28.31
C GLN A 8 8.67 19.80 27.07
N ARG A 9 8.62 19.22 25.85
CA ARG A 9 8.43 19.99 24.60
C ARG A 9 7.11 20.76 24.59
N ARG A 10 6.03 20.12 25.05
CA ARG A 10 4.71 20.77 25.15
C ARG A 10 4.76 21.97 26.10
N ARG A 11 5.46 21.87 27.24
CA ARG A 11 5.62 22.98 28.17
C ARG A 11 6.50 24.11 27.61
N ALA A 12 7.51 23.78 26.81
CA ALA A 12 8.35 24.76 26.13
C ALA A 12 7.55 25.57 25.10
N HIS A 13 6.75 24.92 24.24
CA HIS A 13 5.85 25.59 23.30
C HIS A 13 4.80 26.48 23.98
N GLN A 14 4.43 26.16 25.23
CA GLN A 14 3.49 26.95 26.03
C GLN A 14 4.17 28.07 26.84
N GLY A 15 5.49 28.29 26.69
CA GLY A 15 6.24 29.28 27.48
C GLY A 15 6.35 28.95 28.97
N ARG A 16 6.06 27.71 29.37
CA ARG A 16 5.95 27.24 30.77
C ARG A 16 7.17 26.47 31.27
N LEU A 17 8.30 26.62 30.58
CA LEU A 17 9.58 25.99 30.91
C LEU A 17 10.57 27.06 31.38
N SER A 18 11.24 26.82 32.51
CA SER A 18 12.23 27.77 33.04
C SER A 18 13.46 27.87 32.12
N PRO A 19 14.05 29.08 31.94
CA PRO A 19 15.22 29.27 31.07
C PRO A 19 16.42 28.40 31.43
N ALA A 20 16.68 28.19 32.73
CA ALA A 20 17.74 27.31 33.22
C ALA A 20 17.54 25.84 32.78
N ARG A 21 16.29 25.36 32.77
CA ARG A 21 15.95 24.00 32.37
C ARG A 21 16.01 23.81 30.86
N ALA A 22 15.60 24.83 30.09
CA ALA A 22 15.76 24.83 28.63
C ALA A 22 17.25 24.80 28.23
N LYS A 23 18.11 25.55 28.94
CA LYS A 23 19.56 25.57 28.73
C LYS A 23 20.21 24.20 29.02
N ALA A 24 19.82 23.55 30.11
CA ALA A 24 20.32 22.22 30.47
C ALA A 24 19.93 21.13 29.43
N LEU A 25 18.71 21.20 28.87
CA LEU A 25 18.28 20.26 27.82
C LEU A 25 18.99 20.53 26.49
N ALA A 26 19.26 21.78 26.15
CA ALA A 26 20.02 22.16 24.96
C ALA A 26 21.49 21.71 25.01
N MET A 27 22.08 21.60 26.21
CA MET A 27 23.43 21.05 26.39
C MET A 27 23.50 19.54 26.10
N ILE A 28 22.40 18.80 26.31
CA ILE A 28 22.37 17.34 26.12
C ILE A 28 22.02 17.00 24.67
N ASP A 29 21.04 17.68 24.09
CA ASP A 29 20.66 17.56 22.69
C ASP A 29 20.30 18.96 22.17
N PRO A 30 21.16 19.59 21.34
CA PRO A 30 20.90 20.90 20.77
C PRO A 30 19.56 21.00 20.00
N TRP A 31 18.99 19.87 19.59
CA TRP A 31 17.73 19.78 18.85
C TRP A 31 16.63 19.09 19.67
N TRP A 32 16.68 19.16 21.00
CA TRP A 32 15.67 18.57 21.88
C TRP A 32 14.27 19.20 21.68
N ASN A 33 14.19 20.46 21.25
CA ASN A 33 12.96 21.16 20.86
C ASN A 33 13.17 21.86 19.49
N PRO A 34 13.12 21.10 18.39
CA PRO A 34 13.47 21.64 17.09
C PRO A 34 12.39 22.59 16.56
N ALA A 35 12.78 23.54 15.70
CA ALA A 35 11.85 24.40 14.98
C ALA A 35 11.09 23.68 13.84
N TRP A 36 11.33 22.38 13.66
CA TRP A 36 10.79 21.57 12.57
C TRP A 36 10.00 20.35 13.08
N PRO A 37 9.21 19.69 12.21
CA PRO A 37 8.38 18.57 12.61
C PRO A 37 9.17 17.39 13.18
N LEU A 38 8.67 16.78 14.26
CA LEU A 38 9.30 15.61 14.88
C LEU A 38 9.41 14.40 13.93
N GLN A 39 8.54 14.32 12.92
CA GLN A 39 8.63 13.31 11.88
C GLN A 39 9.95 13.42 11.11
N TRP A 40 10.37 14.64 10.78
CA TRP A 40 11.66 14.90 10.14
C TRP A 40 12.82 14.42 11.00
N GLN A 41 12.79 14.72 12.31
CA GLN A 41 13.84 14.29 13.25
C GLN A 41 13.94 12.76 13.33
N ARG A 42 12.82 12.05 13.26
CA ARG A 42 12.79 10.57 13.26
C ARG A 42 13.42 10.00 12.00
N ASP A 43 13.10 10.57 10.83
CA ASP A 43 13.64 10.11 9.56
C ASP A 43 15.14 10.43 9.43
N TYR A 44 15.59 11.58 9.95
CA TYR A 44 17.00 11.91 10.11
C TYR A 44 17.76 10.91 11.01
N HIS A 45 17.24 10.58 12.19
CA HIS A 45 17.91 9.62 13.08
C HIS A 45 17.99 8.21 12.49
N ARG A 46 16.97 7.78 11.75
CA ARG A 46 17.00 6.51 11.00
C ARG A 46 18.12 6.52 9.95
N LEU A 47 18.25 7.62 9.23
CA LEU A 47 19.30 7.79 8.23
C LEU A 47 20.69 7.80 8.87
N ARG A 48 20.88 8.55 9.96
CA ARG A 48 22.12 8.60 10.73
C ARG A 48 22.52 7.22 11.29
N THR A 49 21.56 6.44 11.77
CA THR A 49 21.81 5.08 12.28
C THR A 49 22.21 4.12 11.15
N ALA A 50 21.69 4.31 9.94
CA ALA A 50 22.10 3.56 8.76
C ALA A 50 23.50 3.97 8.24
N ALA A 51 23.97 5.16 8.61
CA ALA A 51 25.23 5.76 8.17
C ALA A 51 26.42 5.47 9.10
N THR A 52 26.25 4.72 10.20
CA THR A 52 27.35 4.42 11.13
C THR A 52 28.28 3.34 10.58
N GLY A 53 29.02 3.71 9.53
CA GLY A 53 30.34 3.22 9.13
C GLY A 53 31.24 4.45 8.93
N ALA A 54 32.56 4.30 8.97
CA ALA A 54 33.52 5.43 9.00
C ALA A 54 33.42 6.40 7.79
N ASP A 55 32.62 6.07 6.77
CA ASP A 55 32.56 6.77 5.48
C ASP A 55 31.23 7.53 5.21
N GLY A 56 30.40 7.76 6.24
CA GLY A 56 29.12 8.45 6.07
C GLY A 56 28.00 7.55 5.52
N VAL A 57 26.99 8.12 4.85
CA VAL A 57 25.85 7.35 4.31
C VAL A 57 26.28 6.61 3.03
N PRO A 58 26.37 5.26 3.02
CA PRO A 58 26.67 4.54 1.78
C PRO A 58 25.50 4.69 0.79
N PRO A 59 25.73 5.23 -0.43
CA PRO A 59 24.68 5.57 -1.38
C PRO A 59 24.00 4.35 -2.02
N THR A 60 24.43 3.13 -1.71
CA THR A 60 24.02 1.90 -2.41
C THR A 60 23.16 0.94 -1.58
N ASN A 61 22.97 1.17 -0.27
CA ASN A 61 22.30 0.21 0.63
C ASN A 61 21.17 0.79 1.52
N LEU A 62 20.56 1.92 1.13
CA LEU A 62 19.45 2.48 1.92
C LEU A 62 18.09 1.84 1.58
N PRO A 63 17.16 1.75 2.54
CA PRO A 63 15.76 1.46 2.25
C PRO A 63 15.15 2.48 1.27
N ARG A 64 14.24 2.01 0.40
CA ARG A 64 13.53 2.86 -0.60
C ARG A 64 12.89 4.11 -0.01
N SER A 65 12.36 4.02 1.21
CA SER A 65 11.75 5.14 1.91
C SER A 65 12.75 6.26 2.24
N LEU A 66 14.00 5.91 2.56
CA LEU A 66 15.05 6.88 2.85
C LEU A 66 15.56 7.53 1.57
N TYR A 67 15.72 6.80 0.47
CA TYR A 67 16.03 7.41 -0.83
C TYR A 67 15.00 8.47 -1.24
N ARG A 68 13.71 8.14 -1.12
CA ARG A 68 12.62 9.09 -1.41
C ARG A 68 12.69 10.29 -0.48
N TRP A 69 12.93 10.07 0.81
CA TRP A 69 13.01 11.16 1.79
C TRP A 69 14.19 12.10 1.49
N ILE A 70 15.38 11.56 1.20
CA ILE A 70 16.58 12.35 0.84
C ILE A 70 16.31 13.20 -0.41
N ARG A 71 15.71 12.62 -1.45
CA ARG A 71 15.30 13.34 -2.68
C ARG A 71 14.43 14.55 -2.36
N VAL A 72 13.39 14.36 -1.54
CA VAL A 72 12.51 15.47 -1.11
C VAL A 72 13.32 16.54 -0.37
N GLN A 73 14.27 16.15 0.50
CA GLN A 73 15.09 17.14 1.21
C GLN A 73 16.01 17.94 0.27
N GLN A 74 16.55 17.30 -0.77
CA GLN A 74 17.38 17.98 -1.78
C GLN A 74 16.55 18.92 -2.67
N GLU A 75 15.34 18.51 -3.07
CA GLU A 75 14.41 19.31 -3.88
C GLU A 75 13.86 20.51 -3.11
N THR A 76 13.61 20.36 -1.80
CA THR A 76 13.10 21.44 -0.94
C THR A 76 14.19 22.14 -0.14
N TRP A 77 15.47 22.02 -0.53
CA TRP A 77 16.61 22.47 0.27
C TRP A 77 16.54 23.94 0.71
N GLU A 78 16.14 24.82 -0.21
CA GLU A 78 15.97 26.26 0.03
C GLU A 78 14.87 26.59 1.06
N HIS A 79 13.95 25.66 1.30
CA HIS A 79 12.85 25.79 2.26
C HIS A 79 13.15 25.07 3.58
N LEU A 80 14.29 24.38 3.70
CA LEU A 80 14.70 23.74 4.94
C LEU A 80 15.25 24.77 5.92
N HIS A 81 15.01 24.53 7.20
CA HIS A 81 15.60 25.34 8.26
C HIS A 81 17.15 25.22 8.22
N PRO A 82 17.93 26.28 8.49
CA PRO A 82 19.40 26.22 8.43
C PRO A 82 20.03 25.09 9.27
N GLY A 83 19.42 24.79 10.42
CA GLY A 83 19.80 23.63 11.25
C GLY A 83 19.58 22.26 10.57
N GLN A 84 18.54 22.11 9.75
CA GLN A 84 18.30 20.89 8.97
C GLN A 84 19.34 20.73 7.86
N GLN A 85 19.68 21.82 7.17
CA GLN A 85 20.74 21.84 6.17
C GLN A 85 22.08 21.41 6.80
N GLY A 86 22.45 21.99 7.95
CA GLY A 86 23.66 21.60 8.67
C GLY A 86 23.70 20.12 9.08
N LEU A 87 22.57 19.57 9.55
CA LEU A 87 22.46 18.15 9.92
C LEU A 87 22.59 17.21 8.70
N LEU A 88 22.04 17.58 7.55
CA LEU A 88 22.14 16.81 6.31
C LEU A 88 23.55 16.89 5.72
N THR A 89 24.16 18.08 5.71
CA THR A 89 25.55 18.29 5.27
C THR A 89 26.52 17.47 6.11
N ALA A 90 26.30 17.36 7.43
CA ALA A 90 27.11 16.50 8.30
C ALA A 90 27.03 15.00 7.96
N LEU A 91 26.00 14.57 7.21
CA LEU A 91 25.86 13.22 6.67
C LEU A 91 26.37 13.09 5.22
N GLY A 92 26.97 14.15 4.66
CA GLY A 92 27.42 14.20 3.26
C GLY A 92 26.29 14.45 2.25
N ILE A 93 25.09 14.80 2.71
CA ILE A 93 23.92 15.05 1.87
C ILE A 93 23.84 16.55 1.58
N THR A 94 24.16 16.91 0.34
CA THR A 94 24.01 18.27 -0.18
C THR A 94 23.02 18.27 -1.35
N PRO A 95 22.49 19.42 -1.79
CA PRO A 95 21.55 19.49 -2.93
C PRO A 95 22.11 18.86 -4.21
N HIS A 96 23.43 18.98 -4.38
CA HIS A 96 24.15 18.56 -5.57
C HIS A 96 24.79 17.17 -5.42
N THR A 97 24.72 16.55 -4.24
CA THR A 97 25.24 15.19 -4.04
C THR A 97 24.38 14.22 -4.87
N PRO A 98 24.94 13.52 -5.86
CA PRO A 98 24.22 12.48 -6.57
C PRO A 98 23.93 11.35 -5.57
N VAL A 99 22.69 11.27 -5.12
CA VAL A 99 22.23 10.10 -4.37
C VAL A 99 22.23 8.96 -5.38
N GLY A 100 23.11 7.98 -5.14
CA GLY A 100 23.45 6.89 -6.04
C GLY A 100 22.30 6.49 -6.95
N GLU A 101 22.60 6.43 -8.25
CA GLU A 101 21.63 6.09 -9.28
C GLU A 101 20.76 4.95 -8.78
N ARG A 102 19.44 5.19 -8.82
CA ARG A 102 18.41 4.17 -8.70
C ARG A 102 18.98 2.95 -9.41
N PRO A 103 19.15 1.78 -8.77
CA PRO A 103 19.35 0.57 -9.55
C PRO A 103 18.16 0.59 -10.50
N ALA A 104 18.43 0.90 -11.78
CA ALA A 104 17.44 0.87 -12.84
C ALA A 104 16.71 -0.42 -12.57
N LEU A 105 15.40 -0.35 -12.27
CA LEU A 105 14.64 -1.50 -11.79
C LEU A 105 15.07 -2.62 -12.68
N ALA A 106 15.97 -3.48 -12.17
CA ALA A 106 16.45 -4.55 -12.99
C ALA A 106 15.13 -5.24 -13.25
N THR A 107 14.77 -5.39 -14.52
CA THR A 107 13.79 -6.37 -14.95
C THR A 107 14.43 -7.73 -14.64
N ARG A 108 14.79 -7.93 -13.38
CA ARG A 108 15.23 -9.13 -12.75
C ARG A 108 13.91 -9.88 -12.79
N PRO A 109 13.77 -10.90 -13.65
CA PRO A 109 12.60 -11.75 -13.58
C PRO A 109 12.54 -12.20 -12.12
N TYR A 110 11.57 -11.65 -11.39
CA TYR A 110 11.39 -12.02 -10.01
C TYR A 110 11.09 -13.51 -10.07
N PRO A 111 11.86 -14.37 -9.36
CA PRO A 111 11.54 -15.78 -9.33
C PRO A 111 10.08 -15.91 -8.89
N VAL A 112 9.36 -16.86 -9.50
CA VAL A 112 7.94 -17.12 -9.21
C VAL A 112 7.77 -17.17 -7.70
N SER A 113 7.14 -16.13 -7.13
CA SER A 113 6.92 -16.11 -5.69
C SER A 113 6.04 -17.32 -5.34
N PRO A 114 6.26 -18.02 -4.23
CA PRO A 114 5.39 -19.14 -3.81
C PRO A 114 3.90 -18.77 -3.86
N GLY A 115 3.56 -17.52 -3.53
CA GLY A 115 2.19 -17.02 -3.58
C GLY A 115 1.55 -17.03 -4.97
N LEU A 116 2.31 -16.92 -6.07
CA LEU A 116 1.76 -16.98 -7.42
C LEU A 116 1.32 -18.42 -7.77
N ALA A 117 2.06 -19.44 -7.32
CA ALA A 117 1.64 -20.83 -7.48
C ALA A 117 0.33 -21.10 -6.73
N HIS A 118 0.23 -20.65 -5.48
CA HIS A 118 -1.02 -20.75 -4.72
C HIS A 118 -2.16 -19.94 -5.35
N ALA A 119 -1.88 -18.75 -5.88
CA ALA A 119 -2.88 -17.96 -6.60
C ALA A 119 -3.38 -18.69 -7.85
N ARG A 120 -2.50 -19.36 -8.61
CA ARG A 120 -2.90 -20.20 -9.75
C ARG A 120 -3.79 -21.35 -9.30
N THR A 121 -3.41 -22.09 -8.26
CA THR A 121 -4.23 -23.20 -7.74
C THR A 121 -5.60 -22.72 -7.28
N TYR A 122 -5.66 -21.58 -6.59
CA TYR A 122 -6.92 -20.98 -6.17
C TYR A 122 -7.75 -20.52 -7.37
N ALA A 123 -7.16 -19.79 -8.33
CA ALA A 123 -7.84 -19.34 -9.52
C ALA A 123 -8.36 -20.52 -10.38
N ALA A 124 -7.62 -21.61 -10.48
CA ALA A 124 -8.07 -22.81 -11.18
C ALA A 124 -9.31 -23.44 -10.53
N ARG A 125 -9.42 -23.38 -9.21
CA ARG A 125 -10.59 -23.93 -8.47
C ARG A 125 -11.79 -23.00 -8.46
N HIS A 126 -11.57 -21.68 -8.42
CA HIS A 126 -12.62 -20.69 -8.18
C HIS A 126 -12.92 -19.79 -9.39
N GLY A 127 -12.09 -19.80 -10.43
CA GLY A 127 -12.21 -18.93 -11.60
C GLY A 127 -11.94 -17.46 -11.34
N HIS A 128 -11.42 -17.10 -10.16
CA HIS A 128 -11.17 -15.72 -9.75
C HIS A 128 -10.19 -15.64 -8.57
N LEU A 129 -9.68 -14.45 -8.24
CA LEU A 129 -8.79 -14.19 -7.11
C LEU A 129 -9.46 -13.38 -5.98
N THR A 130 -10.80 -13.47 -5.84
CA THR A 130 -11.56 -12.79 -4.78
C THR A 130 -11.55 -13.51 -3.43
N SER A 131 -10.38 -13.95 -2.96
CA SER A 131 -10.27 -14.65 -1.67
C SER A 131 -10.59 -13.75 -0.46
N ASP A 132 -11.00 -14.37 0.65
CA ASP A 132 -11.01 -13.72 1.96
C ASP A 132 -9.59 -13.41 2.46
N LYS A 133 -9.43 -12.39 3.32
CA LYS A 133 -8.15 -12.02 3.97
C LYS A 133 -7.53 -13.20 4.72
N HIS A 134 -8.36 -14.03 5.34
CA HIS A 134 -7.95 -15.20 6.12
C HIS A 134 -7.82 -16.48 5.28
N THR A 135 -8.11 -16.42 3.98
CA THR A 135 -8.02 -17.59 3.10
C THR A 135 -6.60 -18.13 3.09
N ARG A 136 -6.48 -19.43 3.38
CA ARG A 136 -5.25 -20.19 3.18
C ARG A 136 -5.43 -21.15 2.02
N GLN A 137 -4.43 -21.22 1.15
CA GLN A 137 -4.36 -22.15 0.04
C GLN A 137 -3.20 -23.09 0.31
N ASP A 138 -3.50 -24.36 0.61
CA ASP A 138 -2.49 -25.38 0.94
C ASP A 138 -1.51 -24.90 2.04
N GLY A 139 -2.06 -24.32 3.11
CA GLY A 139 -1.29 -23.77 4.23
C GLY A 139 -0.71 -22.37 4.00
N PHE A 140 -0.63 -21.87 2.77
CA PHE A 140 -0.13 -20.54 2.45
C PHE A 140 -1.18 -19.44 2.69
N PRO A 141 -0.85 -18.30 3.34
CA PRO A 141 -1.79 -17.22 3.65
C PRO A 141 -2.14 -16.36 2.41
N LEU A 142 -2.83 -16.96 1.43
CA LEU A 142 -3.14 -16.37 0.13
C LEU A 142 -3.87 -15.04 0.24
N GLY A 143 -4.86 -14.92 1.13
CA GLY A 143 -5.65 -13.70 1.31
C GLY A 143 -4.81 -12.49 1.72
N THR A 144 -3.90 -12.70 2.66
CA THR A 144 -2.97 -11.66 3.12
C THR A 144 -1.96 -11.31 2.04
N TRP A 145 -1.47 -12.31 1.31
CA TRP A 145 -0.54 -12.10 0.20
C TRP A 145 -1.17 -11.30 -0.95
N LEU A 146 -2.38 -11.65 -1.40
CA LEU A 146 -3.12 -10.88 -2.42
C LEU A 146 -3.41 -9.44 -1.94
N GLY A 147 -3.74 -9.28 -0.66
CA GLY A 147 -3.88 -7.97 -0.03
C GLY A 147 -2.60 -7.12 -0.13
N GLN A 148 -1.43 -7.73 0.10
CA GLN A 148 -0.14 -7.06 -0.08
C GLN A 148 0.12 -6.69 -1.54
N GLN A 149 -0.17 -7.59 -2.50
CA GLN A 149 0.06 -7.30 -3.92
C GLN A 149 -0.81 -6.13 -4.40
N ARG A 150 -2.08 -6.06 -3.98
CA ARG A 150 -2.97 -4.92 -4.29
C ARG A 150 -2.44 -3.61 -3.72
N ARG A 151 -1.92 -3.61 -2.48
CA ARG A 151 -1.29 -2.44 -1.87
C ARG A 151 -0.05 -1.99 -2.66
N ASN A 152 0.80 -2.95 -3.05
CA ASN A 152 1.99 -2.66 -3.84
C ASN A 152 1.64 -2.12 -5.24
N ALA A 153 0.58 -2.65 -5.88
CA ALA A 153 0.11 -2.17 -7.16
C ALA A 153 -0.37 -0.72 -7.09
N ARG A 154 -1.19 -0.38 -6.09
CA ARG A 154 -1.67 1.00 -5.85
C ARG A 154 -0.53 1.96 -5.51
N ALA A 155 0.53 1.46 -4.87
CA ALA A 155 1.71 2.23 -4.55
C ALA A 155 2.71 2.34 -5.73
N GLY A 156 2.45 1.69 -6.86
CA GLY A 156 3.35 1.65 -8.02
C GLY A 156 4.66 0.88 -7.78
N THR A 157 4.68 -0.01 -6.78
CA THR A 157 5.88 -0.77 -6.37
C THR A 157 5.83 -2.25 -6.72
N LEU A 158 4.69 -2.73 -7.23
CA LEU A 158 4.54 -4.10 -7.72
C LEU A 158 5.30 -4.29 -9.04
N SER A 159 6.02 -5.41 -9.16
CA SER A 159 6.68 -5.78 -10.41
C SER A 159 5.66 -5.95 -11.55
N ALA A 160 6.00 -5.46 -12.74
CA ALA A 160 5.18 -5.62 -13.94
C ALA A 160 4.93 -7.11 -14.25
N THR A 161 5.92 -7.98 -14.08
CA THR A 161 5.78 -9.43 -14.29
C THR A 161 4.75 -10.05 -13.34
N THR A 162 4.79 -9.70 -12.05
CA THR A 162 3.83 -10.20 -11.06
C THR A 162 2.42 -9.65 -11.33
N SER A 163 2.32 -8.37 -11.69
CA SER A 163 1.05 -7.74 -12.04
C SER A 163 0.40 -8.41 -13.26
N ALA A 164 1.19 -8.65 -14.32
CA ALA A 164 0.73 -9.33 -15.52
C ALA A 164 0.31 -10.78 -15.23
N ALA A 165 1.07 -11.51 -14.42
CA ALA A 165 0.75 -12.88 -14.06
C ALA A 165 -0.49 -13.01 -13.16
N LEU A 166 -0.85 -11.99 -12.38
CA LEU A 166 -2.11 -11.96 -11.63
C LEU A 166 -3.27 -11.56 -12.53
N ALA A 167 -3.06 -10.61 -13.44
CA ALA A 167 -4.06 -10.18 -14.42
C ALA A 167 -4.46 -11.28 -15.40
N SER A 168 -3.53 -12.18 -15.77
CA SER A 168 -3.85 -13.33 -16.60
C SER A 168 -4.68 -14.40 -15.89
N LEU A 169 -4.67 -14.44 -14.55
CA LEU A 169 -5.49 -15.37 -13.76
C LEU A 169 -6.86 -14.80 -13.46
N ASP A 170 -6.94 -13.50 -13.21
CA ASP A 170 -8.18 -12.78 -12.94
C ASP A 170 -7.98 -11.33 -13.38
N PRO A 171 -8.61 -10.88 -14.47
CA PRO A 171 -8.52 -9.48 -14.91
C PRO A 171 -8.94 -8.48 -13.83
N TRP A 172 -9.78 -8.91 -12.89
CA TRP A 172 -10.32 -8.12 -11.80
C TRP A 172 -9.65 -8.42 -10.44
N TRP A 173 -8.44 -8.97 -10.44
CA TRP A 173 -7.70 -9.26 -9.21
C TRP A 173 -7.43 -7.99 -8.36
N ASN A 174 -7.32 -6.81 -8.98
CA ASN A 174 -7.21 -5.49 -8.33
C ASN A 174 -8.12 -4.47 -9.03
N PRO A 175 -9.44 -4.48 -8.74
CA PRO A 175 -10.38 -3.62 -9.43
C PRO A 175 -10.30 -2.16 -8.94
N PRO A 176 -10.78 -1.19 -9.74
CA PRO A 176 -10.84 0.22 -9.34
C PRO A 176 -11.97 0.54 -8.33
N TRP A 177 -12.88 -0.40 -8.09
CA TRP A 177 -13.96 -0.29 -7.10
C TRP A 177 -13.63 -1.06 -5.80
N PRO A 178 -14.43 -0.90 -4.72
CA PRO A 178 -14.21 -1.62 -3.47
C PRO A 178 -14.14 -3.13 -3.66
N TYR A 179 -13.10 -3.76 -3.12
CA TYR A 179 -12.89 -5.20 -3.24
C TYR A 179 -14.02 -6.03 -2.59
N THR A 180 -14.69 -5.47 -1.57
CA THR A 180 -15.89 -6.06 -0.96
C THR A 180 -17.02 -6.20 -1.97
N TRP A 181 -17.26 -5.18 -2.80
CA TRP A 181 -18.24 -5.25 -3.88
C TRP A 181 -17.92 -6.39 -4.86
N HIS A 182 -16.64 -6.51 -5.27
CA HIS A 182 -16.23 -7.54 -6.21
C HIS A 182 -16.44 -8.95 -5.63
N ARG A 183 -16.16 -9.14 -4.34
CA ARG A 183 -16.43 -10.42 -3.66
C ARG A 183 -17.91 -10.76 -3.61
N THR A 184 -18.77 -9.80 -3.25
CA THR A 184 -20.23 -10.04 -3.19
C THR A 184 -20.79 -10.34 -4.58
N TRP A 185 -20.29 -9.67 -5.63
CA TRP A 185 -20.64 -9.99 -7.01
C TRP A 185 -20.24 -11.43 -7.40
N GLN A 186 -19.05 -11.90 -7.02
CA GLN A 186 -18.65 -13.29 -7.30
C GLN A 186 -19.57 -14.29 -6.60
N GLN A 187 -19.94 -14.02 -5.33
CA GLN A 187 -20.91 -14.85 -4.60
C GLN A 187 -22.27 -14.90 -5.30
N TYR A 188 -22.77 -13.73 -5.73
CA TYR A 188 -23.99 -13.63 -6.53
C TYR A 188 -23.89 -14.43 -7.83
N ARG A 189 -22.81 -14.25 -8.60
CA ARG A 189 -22.55 -14.95 -9.86
C ARG A 189 -22.51 -16.47 -9.68
N THR A 190 -21.86 -16.96 -8.64
CA THR A 190 -21.83 -18.39 -8.33
C THR A 190 -23.21 -18.91 -7.93
N ALA A 191 -23.97 -18.14 -7.15
CA ALA A 191 -25.32 -18.55 -6.72
C ALA A 191 -26.31 -18.64 -7.88
N ILE A 192 -26.32 -17.67 -8.81
CA ILE A 192 -27.22 -17.69 -9.97
C ILE A 192 -26.84 -18.74 -11.03
N ASN A 193 -25.57 -19.11 -11.10
CA ASN A 193 -25.09 -20.16 -12.01
C ASN A 193 -25.16 -21.57 -11.37
N GLY A 194 -25.42 -21.65 -10.07
CA GLY A 194 -25.58 -22.89 -9.34
C GLY A 194 -27.05 -23.26 -9.17
N SER A 195 -27.31 -24.48 -8.68
CA SER A 195 -28.67 -24.93 -8.36
C SER A 195 -29.16 -24.47 -6.98
N THR A 196 -28.41 -23.57 -6.32
CA THR A 196 -28.72 -23.13 -4.95
C THR A 196 -29.64 -21.91 -4.98
N PRO A 197 -30.73 -21.88 -4.19
CA PRO A 197 -31.54 -20.68 -4.04
C PRO A 197 -30.70 -19.48 -3.60
N LEU A 198 -30.97 -18.32 -4.17
CA LEU A 198 -30.23 -17.10 -3.87
C LEU A 198 -30.52 -16.67 -2.41
N PRO A 199 -29.50 -16.48 -1.55
CA PRO A 199 -29.71 -15.99 -0.18
C PRO A 199 -30.34 -14.59 -0.14
N ASP A 200 -31.16 -14.32 0.88
CA ASP A 200 -31.84 -13.02 1.06
C ASP A 200 -30.89 -11.81 1.06
N ALA A 201 -29.68 -12.00 1.60
CA ALA A 201 -28.64 -10.98 1.60
C ALA A 201 -28.20 -10.61 0.17
N LEU A 202 -28.12 -11.59 -0.74
CA LEU A 202 -27.76 -11.35 -2.13
C LEU A 202 -28.95 -10.79 -2.92
N HIS A 203 -30.19 -11.18 -2.60
CA HIS A 203 -31.41 -10.54 -3.12
C HIS A 203 -31.47 -9.04 -2.78
N HIS A 204 -31.23 -8.67 -1.52
CA HIS A 204 -31.18 -7.27 -1.11
C HIS A 204 -30.02 -6.53 -1.79
N TRP A 205 -28.85 -7.17 -1.86
CA TRP A 205 -27.68 -6.56 -2.47
C TRP A 205 -27.92 -6.22 -3.95
N ILE A 206 -28.48 -7.14 -4.75
CA ILE A 206 -28.73 -6.90 -6.18
C ILE A 206 -29.84 -5.85 -6.40
N ALA A 207 -30.88 -5.84 -5.57
CA ALA A 207 -31.92 -4.81 -5.60
C ALA A 207 -31.31 -3.41 -5.35
N GLN A 208 -30.41 -3.31 -4.37
CA GLN A 208 -29.69 -2.07 -4.09
C GLN A 208 -28.77 -1.64 -5.25
N GLN A 209 -28.09 -2.58 -5.91
CA GLN A 209 -27.26 -2.26 -7.08
C GLN A 209 -28.10 -1.73 -8.24
N ARG A 210 -29.27 -2.32 -8.50
CA ARG A 210 -30.21 -1.86 -9.54
C ARG A 210 -30.77 -0.46 -9.25
N ALA A 211 -31.15 -0.19 -8.00
CA ALA A 211 -31.63 1.15 -7.60
C ALA A 211 -30.56 2.23 -7.77
N ARG A 212 -29.28 1.86 -7.64
CA ARG A 212 -28.12 2.75 -7.73
C ARG A 212 -27.34 2.62 -9.04
N TRP A 213 -27.98 2.09 -10.10
CA TRP A 213 -27.33 1.75 -11.36
C TRP A 213 -26.48 2.89 -11.95
N HIS A 214 -26.99 4.11 -11.92
CA HIS A 214 -26.33 5.31 -12.46
C HIS A 214 -25.08 5.73 -11.68
N THR A 215 -24.90 5.25 -10.45
CA THR A 215 -23.71 5.51 -9.63
C THR A 215 -22.65 4.41 -9.73
N LEU A 216 -22.97 3.29 -10.39
CA LEU A 216 -22.05 2.18 -10.58
C LEU A 216 -21.00 2.52 -11.64
N HIS A 217 -19.80 2.00 -11.44
CA HIS A 217 -18.74 2.08 -12.44
C HIS A 217 -19.18 1.34 -13.73
N PRO A 218 -18.83 1.81 -14.94
CA PRO A 218 -19.28 1.18 -16.20
C PRO A 218 -18.99 -0.33 -16.28
N HIS A 219 -17.82 -0.75 -15.78
CA HIS A 219 -17.51 -2.18 -15.72
C HIS A 219 -18.35 -2.96 -14.69
N GLN A 220 -18.79 -2.34 -13.59
CA GLN A 220 -19.74 -2.98 -12.66
C GLN A 220 -21.10 -3.20 -13.32
N GLN A 221 -21.58 -2.22 -14.10
CA GLN A 221 -22.80 -2.35 -14.91
C GLN A 221 -22.66 -3.51 -15.90
N HIS A 222 -21.57 -3.54 -16.67
CA HIS A 222 -21.27 -4.62 -17.61
C HIS A 222 -21.25 -6.00 -16.93
N LEU A 223 -20.57 -6.12 -15.78
CA LEU A 223 -20.50 -7.37 -15.00
C LEU A 223 -21.88 -7.83 -14.49
N LEU A 224 -22.77 -6.91 -14.13
CA LEU A 224 -24.12 -7.24 -13.68
C LEU A 224 -25.02 -7.67 -14.85
N THR A 225 -24.93 -7.01 -16.01
CA THR A 225 -25.72 -7.37 -17.19
C THR A 225 -25.36 -8.77 -17.72
N HIS A 226 -24.08 -9.03 -17.95
CA HIS A 226 -23.62 -10.28 -18.58
C HIS A 226 -23.66 -11.49 -17.63
N SER A 227 -23.93 -11.26 -16.33
CA SER A 227 -24.12 -12.35 -15.37
C SER A 227 -25.52 -12.96 -15.44
N ALA A 228 -26.52 -12.25 -15.97
CA ALA A 228 -27.93 -12.70 -16.02
C ALA A 228 -28.29 -13.44 -17.32
N ASP A 229 -27.65 -13.12 -18.45
CA ASP A 229 -27.98 -13.68 -19.78
C ASP A 229 -27.70 -15.18 -19.93
N SER A 230 -26.91 -15.79 -19.03
CA SER A 230 -26.69 -17.25 -19.03
C SER A 230 -27.90 -18.06 -18.53
N THR A 231 -28.94 -17.41 -18.02
CA THR A 231 -30.10 -18.07 -17.40
C THR A 231 -31.32 -18.20 -18.34
N ASP A 232 -31.31 -17.57 -19.52
CA ASP A 232 -32.53 -17.41 -20.35
C ASP A 232 -32.54 -18.23 -21.66
N HIS A 233 -31.62 -19.18 -21.86
CA HIS A 233 -31.51 -19.99 -23.09
C HIS A 233 -32.02 -21.43 -22.96
N SER A 234 -32.78 -21.80 -21.92
CA SER A 234 -33.28 -23.19 -21.74
C SER A 234 -34.79 -23.37 -21.61
N THR A 235 -35.60 -22.33 -21.86
CA THR A 235 -37.07 -22.45 -21.85
C THR A 235 -37.71 -21.78 -23.05
N ARG A 236 -37.36 -22.20 -24.28
CA ARG A 236 -38.20 -22.01 -25.48
C ARG A 236 -37.72 -22.86 -26.65
N SER A 237 -37.78 -24.19 -26.54
CA SER A 237 -37.82 -25.12 -27.68
C SER A 237 -38.21 -26.51 -27.18
N GLY A 238 -39.48 -26.87 -27.35
CA GLY A 238 -40.05 -28.17 -26.97
C GLY A 238 -41.58 -28.06 -26.84
N THR A 239 -42.28 -27.86 -27.97
CA THR A 239 -43.11 -28.85 -28.71
C THR A 239 -44.57 -28.90 -28.21
N PRO A 240 -45.55 -29.38 -29.01
CA PRO A 240 -45.48 -30.12 -30.28
C PRO A 240 -45.69 -29.29 -31.55
#